data_AF-A0A847AR22-F1
#
_entry.id   AF-A0A847AR22-F1
#
_cell.length_a   1.000
_cell.length_b   1.000
_cell.length_c   1.000
_cell.angle_alpha   90.00
_cell.angle_beta   90.00
_cell.angle_gamma   90.00
#
_symmetry.space_group_name_H-M   'P 1'
#
loop_
_entity.id
_entity.type
_entity.pdbx_description
1 polymer ?
#
loop_
_entity_poly.entity_id
_entity_poly.type
_entity_poly.pdbx_seq_one_letter_code
_entity_poly.pdbx_strand_id
1 'polypeptide(L)'
;QLKTEIYIINEDKIDEQSDEIINKYKPDHIIAIERPGRSMDNKCYSMYGEDITCYCPNTDILFIKAKENNIPTSAVGDGGNELGMAKIKDIVKKNVNKGSIICAQFETDNLIVAGVSNWGAFGICSGLSILNGKTLMFDEDKYEEMMKEIVKAGAVDGCSKKREISVDGISYEENLIVFNKLKVLSEKEKSTNYA
;
A
#
# COMPACT_ATOMS: atom_id res chain seq x y z
N GLN A 1 -10.89 21.43 -3.03
CA GLN A 1 -9.44 21.23 -2.94
C GLN A 1 -9.18 20.40 -1.69
N LEU A 2 -8.65 19.18 -1.82
CA LEU A 2 -8.25 18.40 -0.64
C LEU A 2 -7.10 19.14 0.04
N LYS A 3 -7.27 19.52 1.31
CA LYS A 3 -6.18 20.02 2.14
C LYS A 3 -5.48 18.80 2.73
N THR A 4 -4.22 18.59 2.37
CA THR A 4 -3.40 17.54 2.95
C THR A 4 -2.49 18.17 4.01
N GLU A 5 -2.56 17.66 5.23
CA GLU A 5 -1.65 18.02 6.31
C GLU A 5 -0.52 16.99 6.35
N ILE A 6 0.74 17.43 6.44
CA ILE A 6 1.88 16.56 6.62
C ILE A 6 2.08 16.36 8.12
N TYR A 7 2.03 15.11 8.59
CA TYR A 7 2.35 14.74 9.97
C TYR A 7 3.76 14.18 10.03
N ILE A 8 4.58 14.79 10.89
CA ILE A 8 5.91 14.28 11.20
C ILE A 8 5.78 13.44 12.47
N ILE A 9 6.04 12.14 12.32
CA ILE A 9 6.05 11.19 13.43
C ILE A 9 7.47 11.12 13.99
N ASN A 10 7.59 11.38 15.29
CA ASN A 10 8.82 11.17 16.05
C ASN A 10 8.79 9.77 16.67
N GLU A 11 9.90 9.04 16.54
CA GLU A 11 9.96 7.64 17.00
C GLU A 11 9.70 7.49 18.50
N ASP A 12 10.11 8.45 19.32
CA ASP A 12 9.92 8.48 20.77
C ASP A 12 8.47 8.80 21.20
N LYS A 13 7.65 9.31 20.28
CA LYS A 13 6.25 9.72 20.56
C LYS A 13 5.24 9.00 19.70
N ILE A 14 5.63 7.91 19.06
CA ILE A 14 4.82 7.29 18.02
C ILE A 14 3.47 6.75 18.54
N ASP A 15 3.42 6.31 19.80
CA ASP A 15 2.17 5.85 20.43
C ASP A 15 1.20 7.02 20.65
N GLU A 16 1.65 8.09 21.31
CA GLU A 16 0.90 9.33 21.56
C GLU A 16 0.43 9.96 20.24
N GLN A 17 1.33 10.10 19.26
CA GLN A 17 1.00 10.69 17.96
C GLN A 17 0.04 9.81 17.14
N SER A 18 0.09 8.49 17.29
CA SER A 18 -0.88 7.59 16.66
C SER A 18 -2.26 7.78 17.28
N ASP A 19 -2.36 7.90 18.61
CA ASP A 19 -3.62 8.21 19.28
C ASP A 19 -4.17 9.59 18.88
N GLU A 20 -3.31 10.60 18.74
CA GLU A 20 -3.70 11.92 18.24
C GLU A 20 -4.29 11.84 16.82
N ILE A 21 -3.67 11.06 15.92
CA ILE A 21 -4.16 10.87 14.55
C ILE A 21 -5.53 10.19 14.55
N ILE A 22 -5.68 9.10 15.30
CA ILE A 22 -6.96 8.37 15.39
C ILE A 22 -8.05 9.27 15.98
N ASN A 23 -7.76 10.00 17.05
CA ASN A 23 -8.75 10.85 17.73
C ASN A 23 -9.11 12.10 16.91
N LYS A 24 -8.14 12.70 16.21
CA LYS A 24 -8.35 13.90 15.38
C LYS A 24 -9.18 13.56 14.15
N TYR A 25 -8.83 12.50 13.43
CA TYR A 25 -9.44 12.17 12.15
C TYR A 25 -10.65 11.25 12.26
N LYS A 26 -10.73 10.43 13.32
CA LYS A 26 -11.77 9.43 13.53
C LYS A 26 -12.03 8.61 12.25
N PRO A 27 -10.98 7.97 11.69
CA PRO A 27 -11.11 7.35 10.38
C PRO A 27 -12.10 6.18 10.45
N ASP A 28 -12.97 6.09 9.44
CA ASP A 28 -13.86 4.93 9.27
C ASP A 28 -13.10 3.70 8.76
N HIS A 29 -11.89 3.88 8.23
CA HIS A 29 -11.07 2.82 7.66
C HIS A 29 -9.59 3.23 7.61
N ILE A 30 -8.67 2.28 7.81
CA ILE A 30 -7.23 2.49 7.58
C ILE A 30 -6.72 1.52 6.53
N ILE A 31 -5.96 2.01 5.55
CA ILE A 31 -5.36 1.19 4.50
C ILE A 31 -3.85 1.42 4.39
N ALA A 32 -3.10 0.33 4.30
CA ALA A 32 -1.68 0.33 3.94
C ALA A 32 -1.50 -0.19 2.51
N ILE A 33 -0.62 0.45 1.74
CA ILE A 33 -0.26 0.02 0.38
C ILE A 33 1.27 0.03 0.34
N GLU A 34 1.89 -1.13 0.08
CA GLU A 34 3.35 -1.27 -0.01
C GLU A 34 4.08 -0.71 1.22
N ARG A 35 3.50 -0.89 2.41
CA ARG A 35 4.07 -0.35 3.64
C ARG A 35 4.85 -1.44 4.37
N PRO A 36 6.19 -1.36 4.46
CA PRO A 36 7.00 -2.22 5.30
C PRO A 36 6.42 -2.37 6.71
N GLY A 37 6.15 -3.61 7.11
CA GLY A 37 5.73 -3.98 8.46
C GLY A 37 6.92 -4.46 9.29
N ARG A 38 6.77 -4.44 10.61
CA ARG A 38 7.77 -5.01 11.53
C ARG A 38 7.70 -6.53 11.46
N SER A 39 8.84 -7.19 11.39
CA SER A 39 9.01 -8.62 11.55
C SER A 39 8.89 -9.02 13.04
N MET A 40 8.93 -10.33 13.32
CA MET A 40 8.91 -10.87 14.69
C MET A 40 10.02 -10.34 15.61
N ASP A 41 11.15 -9.90 15.06
CA ASP A 41 12.26 -9.29 15.81
C ASP A 41 12.16 -7.75 15.89
N ASN A 42 11.01 -7.20 15.53
CA ASN A 42 10.69 -5.78 15.51
C ASN A 42 11.52 -4.92 14.51
N LYS A 43 12.07 -5.54 13.47
CA LYS A 43 12.76 -4.86 12.36
C LYS A 43 11.94 -4.86 11.07
N CYS A 44 12.20 -3.92 10.18
CA CYS A 44 11.70 -3.97 8.80
C CYS A 44 12.80 -4.52 7.90
N TYR A 45 12.45 -5.45 7.02
CA TYR A 45 13.39 -6.07 6.09
C TYR A 45 13.01 -5.78 4.64
N SER A 46 14.00 -5.64 3.77
CA SER A 46 13.81 -5.72 2.31
C SER A 46 13.47 -7.16 1.89
N MET A 47 13.03 -7.36 0.65
CA MET A 47 12.84 -8.71 0.06
C MET A 47 14.14 -9.53 0.03
N TYR A 48 15.30 -8.88 0.10
CA TYR A 48 16.60 -9.53 0.21
C TYR A 48 17.02 -9.80 1.67
N GLY A 49 16.18 -9.50 2.65
CA GLY A 49 16.46 -9.67 4.07
C GLY A 49 17.46 -8.66 4.64
N GLU A 50 17.61 -7.51 3.99
CA GLU A 50 18.42 -6.40 4.51
C GLU A 50 17.60 -5.60 5.52
N ASP A 51 18.20 -5.25 6.65
CA ASP A 51 17.55 -4.42 7.67
C ASP A 51 17.39 -2.99 7.15
N ILE A 52 16.13 -2.58 6.90
CA ILE A 52 15.74 -1.25 6.42
C ILE A 52 15.00 -0.45 7.51
N THR A 53 15.08 -0.90 8.76
CA THR A 53 14.38 -0.32 9.91
C THR A 53 14.59 1.19 10.03
N CYS A 54 15.83 1.67 9.86
CA CYS A 54 16.17 3.08 10.00
C CYS A 54 15.53 3.99 8.95
N TYR A 55 15.02 3.43 7.85
CA TYR A 55 14.31 4.16 6.80
C TYR A 55 12.78 4.04 6.95
N CYS A 56 12.30 3.25 7.90
CA CYS A 56 10.91 2.84 8.01
C CYS A 56 10.31 3.27 9.36
N PRO A 57 9.67 4.44 9.45
CA PRO A 57 8.89 4.83 10.62
C PRO A 57 7.88 3.74 10.99
N ASN A 58 7.73 3.42 12.27
CA ASN A 58 6.89 2.29 12.69
C ASN A 58 5.38 2.61 12.61
N THR A 59 4.80 2.45 11.43
CA THR A 59 3.37 2.70 11.17
C THR A 59 2.45 1.57 11.64
N ASP A 60 2.99 0.44 12.11
CA ASP A 60 2.20 -0.71 12.59
C ASP A 60 1.31 -0.31 13.77
N ILE A 61 1.74 0.68 14.55
CA ILE A 61 1.01 1.21 15.70
C ILE A 61 -0.36 1.76 15.26
N LEU A 62 -0.47 2.37 14.08
CA LEU A 62 -1.78 2.82 13.57
C LEU A 62 -2.76 1.67 13.37
N PHE A 63 -2.28 0.48 13.00
CA PHE A 63 -3.12 -0.71 12.83
C PHE A 63 -3.48 -1.33 14.19
N ILE A 64 -2.58 -1.26 15.17
CA ILE A 64 -2.87 -1.65 16.56
C ILE A 64 -3.97 -0.73 17.12
N LYS A 65 -3.80 0.59 17.04
CA LYS A 65 -4.78 1.57 17.51
C LYS A 65 -6.10 1.47 16.76
N ALA A 66 -6.07 1.19 15.45
CA ALA A 66 -7.30 0.95 14.68
C ALA A 66 -8.11 -0.21 15.27
N LYS A 67 -7.45 -1.34 15.56
CA LYS A 67 -8.09 -2.49 16.18
C LYS A 67 -8.65 -2.17 17.57
N GLU A 68 -7.91 -1.45 18.39
CA GLU A 68 -8.36 -1.00 19.73
C GLU A 68 -9.62 -0.12 19.65
N ASN A 69 -9.76 0.64 18.56
CA ASN A 69 -10.89 1.54 18.32
C ASN A 69 -11.98 0.93 17.42
N ASN A 70 -11.91 -0.37 17.11
CA ASN A 70 -12.83 -1.06 16.18
C ASN A 70 -12.92 -0.43 14.79
N ILE A 71 -11.81 0.11 14.29
CA ILE A 71 -11.68 0.68 12.95
C ILE A 71 -11.19 -0.40 11.99
N PRO A 72 -11.93 -0.74 10.93
CA PRO A 72 -11.52 -1.73 9.95
C PRO A 72 -10.20 -1.38 9.26
N THR A 73 -9.38 -2.40 9.01
CA THR A 73 -8.11 -2.24 8.30
C THR A 73 -8.06 -3.01 6.98
N SER A 74 -7.37 -2.44 6.00
CA SER A 74 -6.98 -3.13 4.77
C SER A 74 -5.50 -3.00 4.51
N ALA A 75 -4.92 -3.95 3.80
CA ALA A 75 -3.56 -3.82 3.29
C ALA A 75 -3.42 -4.38 1.88
N VAL A 76 -2.48 -3.80 1.13
CA VAL A 76 -1.99 -4.30 -0.14
C VAL A 76 -0.49 -4.55 -0.03
N GLY A 77 -0.05 -5.73 -0.44
CA GLY A 77 1.37 -6.06 -0.56
C GLY A 77 1.59 -7.09 -1.68
N ASP A 78 2.84 -7.31 -2.04
CA ASP A 78 3.26 -8.27 -3.07
C ASP A 78 4.45 -9.15 -2.64
N GLY A 79 5.18 -8.78 -1.57
CA GLY A 79 6.40 -9.43 -1.13
C GLY A 79 6.28 -10.30 0.13
N GLY A 80 5.36 -9.97 1.05
CA GLY A 80 5.18 -10.66 2.33
C GLY A 80 5.81 -9.96 3.55
N ASN A 81 6.63 -8.94 3.33
CA ASN A 81 7.27 -8.10 4.37
C ASN A 81 6.48 -6.81 4.68
N GLU A 82 5.33 -6.63 4.05
CA GLU A 82 4.44 -5.49 4.22
C GLU A 82 3.42 -5.73 5.33
N LEU A 83 3.03 -4.65 5.99
CA LEU A 83 2.00 -4.64 7.01
C LEU A 83 0.71 -5.31 6.50
N GLY A 84 0.16 -6.24 7.28
CA GLY A 84 -1.02 -7.03 6.93
C GLY A 84 -0.70 -8.43 6.37
N MET A 85 0.51 -8.67 5.86
CA MET A 85 0.91 -9.95 5.27
C MET A 85 0.94 -11.12 6.26
N ALA A 86 0.96 -10.84 7.56
CA ALA A 86 0.85 -11.89 8.59
C ALA A 86 -0.44 -12.71 8.45
N LYS A 87 -1.49 -12.17 7.80
CA LYS A 87 -2.75 -12.87 7.54
C LYS A 87 -2.54 -14.17 6.73
N ILE A 88 -1.46 -14.21 5.95
CA ILE A 88 -1.03 -15.38 5.16
C ILE A 88 0.40 -15.82 5.52
N LYS A 89 0.82 -15.61 6.79
CA LYS A 89 2.20 -15.88 7.24
C LYS A 89 2.73 -17.26 6.88
N ASP A 90 1.90 -18.31 6.95
CA ASP A 90 2.36 -19.67 6.64
C ASP A 90 2.68 -19.83 5.15
N ILE A 91 1.95 -19.13 4.28
CA ILE A 91 2.22 -19.08 2.84
C ILE A 91 3.50 -18.27 2.59
N VAL A 92 3.67 -17.12 3.24
CA VAL A 92 4.87 -16.28 3.11
C VAL A 92 6.12 -17.06 3.57
N LYS A 93 6.10 -17.63 4.78
CA LYS A 93 7.24 -18.38 5.34
C LYS A 93 7.64 -19.58 4.49
N LYS A 94 6.67 -20.23 3.86
CA LYS A 94 6.90 -21.42 3.04
C LYS A 94 7.41 -21.10 1.63
N ASN A 95 6.87 -20.06 0.99
CA ASN A 95 7.03 -19.85 -0.45
C ASN A 95 7.87 -18.61 -0.80
N VAL A 96 8.04 -17.65 0.11
CA VAL A 96 8.83 -16.45 -0.12
C VAL A 96 10.26 -16.68 0.34
N ASN A 97 11.22 -16.24 -0.49
CA ASN A 97 12.64 -16.27 -0.12
C ASN A 97 12.86 -15.51 1.20
N LYS A 98 13.53 -16.13 2.18
CA LYS A 98 13.70 -15.58 3.53
C LYS A 98 12.37 -15.24 4.25
N GLY A 99 11.24 -15.82 3.85
CA GLY A 99 9.92 -15.54 4.43
C GLY A 99 9.87 -15.69 5.95
N SER A 100 10.58 -16.66 6.53
CA SER A 100 10.69 -16.82 7.99
C SER A 100 11.36 -15.65 8.73
N ILE A 101 12.12 -14.82 8.02
CA ILE A 101 12.81 -13.64 8.55
C ILE A 101 12.01 -12.38 8.25
N ILE A 102 11.62 -12.20 6.98
CA ILE A 102 11.10 -10.91 6.51
C ILE A 102 9.60 -10.72 6.76
N CYS A 103 8.86 -11.81 7.02
CA CYS A 103 7.40 -11.74 7.13
C CYS A 103 6.98 -10.74 8.21
N ALA A 104 6.16 -9.76 7.81
CA ALA A 104 5.57 -8.81 8.73
C ALA A 104 4.73 -9.56 9.77
N GLN A 105 4.70 -9.06 11.00
CA GLN A 105 4.08 -9.75 12.14
C GLN A 105 2.61 -9.39 12.35
N PHE A 106 2.15 -8.27 11.80
CA PHE A 106 0.78 -7.78 12.00
C PHE A 106 -0.14 -8.13 10.84
N GLU A 107 -1.34 -8.58 11.19
CA GLU A 107 -2.43 -8.94 10.27
C GLU A 107 -3.29 -7.71 9.97
N THR A 108 -4.21 -7.87 9.02
CA THR A 108 -5.22 -6.87 8.67
C THR A 108 -6.58 -7.55 8.43
N ASP A 109 -7.69 -6.81 8.55
CA ASP A 109 -9.02 -7.37 8.30
C ASP A 109 -9.21 -7.78 6.84
N ASN A 110 -8.71 -6.99 5.88
CA ASN A 110 -8.76 -7.31 4.45
C ASN A 110 -7.37 -7.23 3.82
N LEU A 111 -6.86 -8.34 3.30
CA LEU A 111 -5.58 -8.38 2.59
C LEU A 111 -5.82 -8.55 1.09
N ILE A 112 -5.22 -7.68 0.29
CA ILE A 112 -5.09 -7.83 -1.15
C ILE A 112 -3.63 -8.19 -1.44
N VAL A 113 -3.41 -9.33 -2.09
CA VAL A 113 -2.10 -9.69 -2.64
C VAL A 113 -2.13 -9.47 -4.14
N ALA A 114 -1.14 -8.75 -4.67
CA ALA A 114 -1.02 -8.46 -6.10
C ALA A 114 0.39 -8.77 -6.59
N GLY A 115 0.61 -8.73 -7.92
CA GLY A 115 1.96 -8.85 -8.49
C GLY A 115 2.80 -7.58 -8.34
N VAL A 116 2.13 -6.44 -8.14
CA VAL A 116 2.68 -5.11 -7.79
C VAL A 116 1.62 -4.44 -6.91
N SER A 117 1.99 -3.90 -5.76
CA SER A 117 1.05 -3.26 -4.82
C SER A 117 0.23 -2.13 -5.45
N ASN A 118 0.80 -1.37 -6.38
CA ASN A 118 0.07 -0.36 -7.15
C ASN A 118 -1.11 -0.98 -7.92
N TRP A 119 -0.95 -2.16 -8.51
CA TRP A 119 -2.03 -2.85 -9.22
C TRP A 119 -3.15 -3.26 -8.26
N GLY A 120 -2.80 -3.73 -7.07
CA GLY A 120 -3.77 -4.03 -6.01
C GLY A 120 -4.56 -2.78 -5.61
N ALA A 121 -3.87 -1.64 -5.43
CA ALA A 121 -4.52 -0.36 -5.15
C ALA A 121 -5.45 0.11 -6.30
N PHE A 122 -5.02 -0.02 -7.56
CA PHE A 122 -5.88 0.25 -8.71
C PHE A 122 -7.08 -0.70 -8.77
N GLY A 123 -6.91 -1.95 -8.37
CA GLY A 123 -8.00 -2.93 -8.23
C GLY A 123 -9.04 -2.47 -7.21
N ILE A 124 -8.61 -1.93 -6.07
CA ILE A 124 -9.51 -1.32 -5.08
C ILE A 124 -10.25 -0.12 -5.68
N CYS A 125 -9.54 0.80 -6.35
CA CYS A 125 -10.17 1.95 -7.02
C CYS A 125 -11.19 1.52 -8.09
N SER A 126 -10.86 0.49 -8.88
CA SER A 126 -11.73 -0.09 -9.90
C SER A 126 -12.99 -0.70 -9.27
N GLY A 127 -12.84 -1.53 -8.23
CA GLY A 127 -13.97 -2.12 -7.51
C GLY A 127 -14.88 -1.07 -6.86
N LEU A 128 -14.29 -0.08 -6.19
CA LEU A 128 -15.05 1.05 -5.61
C LEU A 128 -15.76 1.87 -6.70
N SER A 129 -15.16 2.02 -7.88
CA SER A 129 -15.78 2.71 -9.00
C SER A 129 -17.06 2.00 -9.47
N ILE A 130 -16.99 0.67 -9.59
CA ILE A 130 -18.13 -0.18 -9.99
C ILE A 130 -19.23 -0.11 -8.94
N LEU A 131 -18.90 -0.31 -7.66
CA LEU A 131 -19.87 -0.34 -6.58
C LEU A 131 -20.60 1.00 -6.41
N ASN A 132 -19.89 2.12 -6.58
CA ASN A 132 -20.43 3.45 -6.29
C ASN A 132 -20.93 4.22 -7.51
N GLY A 133 -20.82 3.67 -8.73
CA GLY A 133 -21.29 4.39 -9.92
C GLY A 133 -20.40 5.59 -10.30
N LYS A 134 -19.16 5.65 -9.81
CA LYS A 134 -18.28 6.83 -9.92
C LYS A 134 -16.95 6.46 -10.56
N THR A 135 -16.38 7.34 -11.37
CA THR A 135 -15.01 7.16 -11.87
C THR A 135 -14.02 7.61 -10.79
N LEU A 136 -13.27 6.67 -10.21
CA LEU A 136 -12.23 6.97 -9.21
C LEU A 136 -10.80 6.76 -9.74
N MET A 137 -10.66 6.18 -10.94
CA MET A 137 -9.37 6.03 -11.60
C MET A 137 -8.98 7.30 -12.36
N PHE A 138 -7.68 7.59 -12.42
CA PHE A 138 -7.15 8.70 -13.22
C PHE A 138 -7.31 8.46 -14.73
N ASP A 139 -7.22 9.53 -15.51
CA ASP A 139 -6.87 9.39 -16.92
C ASP A 139 -5.37 9.09 -17.08
N GLU A 140 -5.01 8.67 -18.29
CA GLU A 140 -3.64 8.26 -18.60
C GLU A 140 -2.66 9.43 -18.47
N ASP A 141 -3.03 10.62 -18.96
CA ASP A 141 -2.22 11.84 -18.87
C ASP A 141 -1.91 12.19 -17.41
N LYS A 142 -2.90 12.14 -16.52
CA LYS A 142 -2.73 12.43 -15.10
C LYS A 142 -1.95 11.33 -14.37
N TYR A 143 -2.12 10.07 -14.76
CA TYR A 143 -1.30 8.98 -14.23
C TYR A 143 0.17 9.17 -14.62
N GLU A 144 0.44 9.52 -15.89
CA GLU A 144 1.79 9.80 -16.38
C GLU A 144 2.41 11.00 -15.65
N GLU A 145 1.66 12.10 -15.51
CA GLU A 145 2.10 13.30 -14.78
C GLU A 145 2.44 12.97 -13.32
N MET A 146 1.57 12.21 -12.64
CA MET A 146 1.81 11.76 -11.27
C MET A 146 3.10 10.94 -11.16
N MET A 147 3.32 9.98 -12.07
CA MET A 147 4.52 9.16 -12.06
C MET A 147 5.79 9.99 -12.29
N LYS A 148 5.75 10.96 -13.22
CA LYS A 148 6.85 11.91 -13.47
C LYS A 148 7.16 12.75 -12.23
N GLU A 149 6.15 13.29 -11.56
CA GLU A 149 6.35 14.11 -10.37
C GLU A 149 6.86 13.29 -9.17
N ILE A 150 6.45 12.02 -9.02
CA ILE A 150 6.98 11.11 -7.99
C ILE A 150 8.49 10.86 -8.18
N VAL A 151 8.91 10.54 -9.41
CA VAL A 151 10.34 10.31 -9.74
C VAL A 151 11.15 11.60 -9.57
N LYS A 152 10.60 12.74 -10.01
CA LYS A 152 11.21 14.07 -9.85
C LYS A 152 11.37 14.47 -8.38
N ALA A 153 10.44 14.06 -7.52
CA ALA A 153 10.53 14.24 -6.07
C ALA A 153 11.61 13.35 -5.42
N GLY A 154 12.17 12.39 -6.16
CA GLY A 154 13.32 11.58 -5.74
C GLY A 154 13.01 10.10 -5.53
N ALA A 155 11.79 9.64 -5.81
CA ALA A 155 11.47 8.22 -5.75
C ALA A 155 12.30 7.42 -6.76
N VAL A 156 12.58 6.17 -6.41
CA VAL A 156 13.34 5.22 -7.22
C VAL A 156 12.54 3.95 -7.42
N ASP A 157 12.84 3.24 -8.50
CA ASP A 157 12.35 1.88 -8.69
C ASP A 157 12.91 0.93 -7.62
N GLY A 158 12.03 0.10 -7.04
CA GLY A 158 12.36 -0.81 -5.95
C GLY A 158 13.40 -1.89 -6.31
N CYS A 159 13.49 -2.26 -7.59
CA CYS A 159 14.39 -3.30 -8.08
C CYS A 159 15.70 -2.71 -8.64
N SER A 160 15.60 -1.72 -9.54
CA SER A 160 16.76 -1.13 -10.21
C SER A 160 17.49 -0.10 -9.35
N LYS A 161 16.81 0.46 -8.33
CA LYS A 161 17.27 1.55 -7.46
C LYS A 161 17.60 2.85 -8.20
N LYS A 162 17.10 3.01 -9.43
CA LYS A 162 17.29 4.20 -10.26
C LYS A 162 16.06 5.10 -10.23
N ARG A 163 16.28 6.40 -10.47
CA ARG A 163 15.21 7.38 -10.71
C ARG A 163 14.72 7.25 -12.14
N GLU A 164 13.83 6.31 -12.37
CA GLU A 164 13.22 6.03 -13.66
C GLU A 164 11.73 5.77 -13.48
N ILE A 165 10.95 5.94 -14.55
CA ILE A 165 9.50 5.75 -14.53
C ILE A 165 9.21 4.26 -14.68
N SER A 166 9.45 3.51 -13.61
CA SER A 166 9.14 2.09 -13.49
C SER A 166 8.72 1.76 -12.06
N VAL A 167 8.07 0.62 -11.90
CA VAL A 167 7.67 0.08 -10.60
C VAL A 167 8.03 -1.38 -10.58
N ASP A 168 8.73 -1.82 -9.53
CA ASP A 168 9.23 -3.19 -9.32
C ASP A 168 10.04 -3.77 -10.49
N GLY A 169 10.78 -2.90 -11.21
CA GLY A 169 11.56 -3.28 -12.38
C GLY A 169 10.72 -3.52 -13.63
N ILE A 170 9.41 -3.23 -13.57
CA ILE A 170 8.48 -3.32 -14.70
C ILE A 170 8.36 -1.94 -15.35
N SER A 171 8.45 -1.90 -16.69
CA SER A 171 8.39 -0.66 -17.45
C SER A 171 7.10 0.14 -17.21
N TYR A 172 7.13 1.45 -17.51
CA TYR A 172 5.95 2.30 -17.46
C TYR A 172 4.83 1.73 -18.34
N GLU A 173 5.17 1.31 -19.57
CA GLU A 173 4.24 0.80 -20.56
C GLU A 173 3.53 -0.47 -20.09
N GLU A 174 4.26 -1.40 -19.48
CA GLU A 174 3.69 -2.63 -18.93
C GLU A 174 2.77 -2.35 -17.72
N ASN A 175 3.20 -1.47 -16.81
CA ASN A 175 2.35 -1.03 -15.69
C ASN A 175 1.07 -0.33 -16.18
N LEU A 176 1.20 0.50 -17.21
CA LEU A 176 0.10 1.24 -17.82
C LEU A 176 -0.93 0.30 -18.47
N ILE A 177 -0.51 -0.80 -19.08
CA ILE A 177 -1.43 -1.81 -19.62
C ILE A 177 -2.34 -2.37 -18.53
N VAL A 178 -1.80 -2.67 -17.34
CA VAL A 178 -2.60 -3.19 -16.21
C VAL A 178 -3.56 -2.11 -15.69
N PHE A 179 -3.06 -0.88 -15.50
CA PHE A 179 -3.87 0.26 -15.11
C PHE A 179 -5.06 0.48 -16.06
N ASN A 180 -4.81 0.53 -17.37
CA ASN A 180 -5.83 0.75 -18.39
C ASN A 180 -6.86 -0.40 -18.46
N LYS A 181 -6.43 -1.65 -18.28
CA LYS A 181 -7.35 -2.80 -18.19
C LYS A 181 -8.31 -2.66 -17.01
N LEU A 182 -7.81 -2.31 -15.82
CA LEU A 182 -8.63 -2.10 -14.62
C LEU A 182 -9.59 -0.92 -14.78
N LYS A 183 -9.13 0.15 -15.44
CA LYS A 183 -9.95 1.32 -15.74
C LYS A 183 -11.10 0.99 -16.69
N VAL A 184 -10.80 0.39 -17.85
CA VAL A 184 -11.81 0.00 -18.84
C VAL A 184 -12.82 -0.96 -18.24
N LEU A 185 -12.37 -1.93 -17.44
CA LEU A 185 -13.27 -2.83 -16.71
C LEU A 185 -14.23 -2.03 -15.81
N SER A 186 -13.70 -1.10 -15.02
CA SER A 186 -14.53 -0.28 -14.12
C SER A 186 -15.56 0.58 -14.87
N GLU A 187 -15.19 1.16 -16.01
CA GLU A 187 -16.07 2.02 -16.81
C GLU A 187 -17.19 1.22 -17.47
N LYS A 188 -16.86 0.04 -17.98
CA LYS A 188 -17.82 -0.90 -18.59
C LYS A 188 -18.85 -1.38 -17.56
N GLU A 189 -18.39 -1.96 -16.45
CA GLU A 189 -19.29 -2.59 -15.47
C GLU A 189 -20.08 -1.55 -14.65
N LYS A 190 -19.51 -0.36 -14.42
CA LYS A 190 -20.25 0.79 -13.88
C LYS A 190 -21.47 1.13 -14.73
N SER A 191 -21.32 1.09 -16.06
CA SER A 191 -22.42 1.40 -16.98
C SER A 191 -23.52 0.34 -16.96
N THR A 192 -23.21 -0.89 -16.53
CA THR A 192 -24.15 -2.01 -16.45
C THR A 192 -24.93 -2.04 -15.14
N ASN A 193 -24.33 -1.66 -14.01
CA ASN A 193 -25.01 -1.68 -12.70
C ASN A 193 -26.01 -0.53 -12.47
N TYR A 194 -25.98 0.49 -13.33
CA TYR A 194 -26.81 1.71 -13.20
C TYR A 194 -27.69 1.96 -14.44
N ALA A 195 -27.82 0.98 -15.34
CA ALA A 195 -28.77 0.96 -16.46
C ALA A 195 -29.95 0.02 -16.13
#